data_AF-A0AAU3KT15-F1
#
_entry.id   AF-A0AAU3KT15-F1
#
_cell.length_a   1.000
_cell.length_b   1.000
_cell.length_c   1.000
_cell.angle_alpha   90.00
_cell.angle_beta   90.00
_cell.angle_gamma   90.00
#
_symmetry.space_group_name_H-M   'P 1'
#
loop_
_entity.id
_entity.type
_entity.pdbx_description
1 polymer ?
#
loop_
_entity_poly.entity_id
_entity_poly.type
_entity_poly.pdbx_seq_one_letter_code
_entity_poly.pdbx_strand_id
1 'polypeptide(L)'
;MSAITCISLSFPYSRASRATVTAAKADRPPCATCPNDWDLDVGTPESWRAAVEVCGSCPLRSKCEQLASTLITRGDAPKAMIWAGVAYDNSGRVIENLDRYRVTPLDHRRPMRIIRTGTSAQPAESVPEAPRRHLVLGRPLRPTGTGGA
;
A
#
# COMPACT_ATOMS: atom_id res chain seq x y z
N MET A 1 -61.80 -25.49 21.72
CA MET A 1 -60.83 -26.51 22.19
C MET A 1 -59.57 -26.29 21.36
N SER A 2 -58.70 -25.37 21.78
CA SER A 2 -57.47 -25.62 22.55
C SER A 2 -56.49 -26.53 21.79
N ALA A 3 -55.23 -26.19 21.52
CA ALA A 3 -54.35 -25.30 22.25
C ALA A 3 -53.26 -24.66 21.36
N ILE A 4 -52.82 -23.50 21.81
CA ILE A 4 -51.59 -22.80 21.47
C ILE A 4 -50.41 -23.63 22.01
N THR A 5 -49.33 -23.77 21.25
CA THR A 5 -48.02 -24.16 21.81
C THR A 5 -46.96 -23.19 21.29
N CYS A 6 -46.32 -22.51 22.25
CA CYS A 6 -45.29 -21.52 22.06
C CYS A 6 -43.92 -22.15 21.77
N ILE A 7 -43.18 -21.49 20.88
CA ILE A 7 -41.77 -21.04 21.00
C ILE A 7 -40.72 -22.05 21.49
N SER A 8 -39.68 -22.24 20.67
CA SER A 8 -38.28 -22.23 21.14
C SER A 8 -37.34 -21.90 19.97
N LEU A 9 -36.85 -20.65 19.95
CA LEU A 9 -35.62 -20.27 19.25
C LEU A 9 -34.45 -20.72 20.11
N SER A 10 -33.50 -21.47 19.54
CA SER A 10 -32.16 -21.69 20.10
C SER A 10 -31.23 -22.19 18.98
N PHE A 11 -30.56 -21.24 18.30
CA PHE A 11 -29.19 -21.44 17.84
C PHE A 11 -28.30 -21.18 19.07
N PRO A 12 -27.23 -21.95 19.33
CA PRO A 12 -26.07 -21.89 18.44
C PRO A 12 -25.16 -23.14 18.36
N TYR A 13 -24.26 -23.08 17.38
CA TYR A 13 -22.88 -23.59 17.46
C TYR A 13 -22.55 -25.04 17.03
N SER A 14 -21.38 -25.11 16.39
CA SER A 14 -20.52 -26.29 16.24
C SER A 14 -20.95 -27.39 15.28
N ARG A 15 -20.62 -27.17 14.01
CA ARG A 15 -19.83 -28.20 13.32
C ARG A 15 -18.50 -27.60 12.88
N ALA A 16 -17.54 -27.67 13.80
CA ALA A 16 -16.13 -27.51 13.50
C ALA A 16 -15.77 -28.57 12.44
N SER A 17 -15.81 -28.15 11.18
CA SER A 17 -15.15 -28.89 10.12
C SER A 17 -13.66 -28.76 10.42
N ARG A 18 -13.11 -29.80 11.06
CA ARG A 18 -11.66 -30.04 11.09
C ARG A 18 -11.23 -30.20 9.63
N ALA A 19 -10.95 -29.07 8.98
CA ALA A 19 -9.99 -29.06 7.90
C ALA A 19 -8.71 -29.61 8.52
N THR A 20 -8.29 -30.78 8.07
CA THR A 20 -6.95 -31.28 8.26
C THR A 20 -6.01 -30.20 7.74
N VAL A 21 -5.57 -29.32 8.64
CA VAL A 21 -4.39 -28.49 8.46
C VAL A 21 -3.22 -29.46 8.54
N THR A 22 -3.02 -30.24 7.47
CA THR A 22 -1.67 -30.57 7.05
C THR A 22 -1.06 -29.25 6.64
N ALA A 23 -0.51 -28.55 7.64
CA ALA A 23 0.50 -27.54 7.47
C ALA A 23 1.70 -28.21 6.80
N ALA A 24 1.59 -28.44 5.49
CA ALA A 24 2.74 -28.50 4.63
C ALA A 24 3.48 -27.17 4.88
N LYS A 25 4.75 -27.27 5.23
CA LYS A 25 5.67 -26.18 5.54
C LYS A 25 5.27 -24.92 4.78
N ALA A 26 5.06 -23.83 5.51
CA ALA A 26 4.75 -22.52 4.96
C ALA A 26 5.94 -22.00 4.15
N ASP A 27 6.13 -22.55 2.95
CA ASP A 27 7.01 -21.99 1.94
C ASP A 27 6.40 -20.66 1.54
N ARG A 28 7.11 -19.60 1.88
CA ARG A 28 6.81 -18.23 1.47
C ARG A 28 6.50 -18.26 -0.04
N PRO A 29 5.35 -17.72 -0.48
CA PRO A 29 5.00 -17.78 -1.89
C PRO A 29 6.06 -17.04 -2.71
N PRO A 30 6.32 -17.45 -3.96
CA PRO A 30 7.39 -16.88 -4.78
C PRO A 30 7.26 -15.36 -4.93
N CYS A 31 6.03 -14.85 -4.97
CA CYS A 31 5.75 -13.42 -4.99
C CYS A 31 6.21 -12.65 -3.75
N ALA A 32 6.34 -13.31 -2.61
CA ALA A 32 6.85 -12.69 -1.40
C ALA A 32 8.38 -12.75 -1.31
N THR A 33 9.07 -13.56 -2.11
CA THR A 33 10.54 -13.71 -2.06
C THR A 33 11.24 -12.55 -2.77
N CYS A 34 10.74 -12.14 -3.94
CA CYS A 34 11.30 -11.02 -4.71
C CYS A 34 10.16 -10.08 -5.14
N PRO A 35 9.74 -9.12 -4.31
CA PRO A 35 8.59 -8.26 -4.60
C PRO A 35 8.76 -7.40 -5.86
N ASN A 36 9.99 -7.01 -6.20
CA ASN A 36 10.29 -6.14 -7.34
C ASN A 36 9.93 -6.78 -8.68
N ASP A 37 9.96 -8.11 -8.80
CA ASP A 37 9.62 -8.81 -10.06
C ASP A 37 8.12 -8.67 -10.41
N TRP A 38 7.31 -8.31 -9.42
CA TRP A 38 5.86 -8.18 -9.51
C TRP A 38 5.43 -6.72 -9.61
N ASP A 39 6.34 -5.78 -9.46
CA ASP A 39 6.10 -4.35 -9.47
C ASP A 39 6.28 -3.81 -10.91
N LEU A 40 5.27 -3.09 -11.40
CA LEU A 40 5.30 -2.54 -12.75
C LEU A 40 6.11 -1.24 -12.84
N ASP A 41 6.43 -0.57 -11.75
CA ASP A 41 7.24 0.65 -11.79
C ASP A 41 8.75 0.35 -11.90
N VAL A 42 9.19 -0.84 -11.46
CA VAL A 42 10.61 -1.23 -11.44
C VAL A 42 10.98 -2.43 -12.31
N GLY A 43 10.01 -3.29 -12.66
CA GLY A 43 10.28 -4.48 -13.46
C GLY A 43 10.51 -4.20 -14.95
N THR A 44 10.94 -5.23 -15.69
CA THR A 44 11.05 -5.23 -17.15
C THR A 44 9.98 -6.13 -17.77
N PRO A 45 9.68 -6.01 -19.07
CA PRO A 45 8.73 -6.91 -19.74
C PRO A 45 9.06 -8.40 -19.55
N GLU A 46 10.34 -8.76 -19.51
CA GLU A 46 10.82 -10.12 -19.23
C GLU A 46 10.47 -10.57 -17.81
N SER A 47 10.75 -9.73 -16.80
CA SER A 47 10.46 -10.08 -15.40
C SER A 47 8.96 -10.17 -15.15
N TRP A 48 8.16 -9.32 -15.79
CA TRP A 48 6.70 -9.38 -15.70
C TRP A 48 6.11 -10.65 -16.31
N ARG A 49 6.61 -11.07 -17.48
CA ARG A 49 6.20 -12.35 -18.09
C ARG A 49 6.52 -13.53 -17.17
N ALA A 50 7.72 -13.56 -16.60
CA ALA A 50 8.12 -14.58 -15.65
C ALA A 50 7.23 -14.55 -14.39
N ALA A 51 6.91 -13.38 -13.85
CA ALA A 51 6.03 -13.24 -12.69
C ALA A 51 4.62 -13.77 -12.96
N VAL A 52 4.03 -13.47 -14.12
CA VAL A 52 2.71 -14.02 -14.52
C VAL A 52 2.74 -15.54 -14.59
N GLU A 53 3.77 -16.11 -15.23
CA GLU A 53 3.95 -17.56 -15.35
C GLU A 53 4.11 -18.23 -13.98
N VAL A 54 4.99 -17.68 -13.14
CA VAL A 54 5.21 -18.15 -11.77
C VAL A 54 3.91 -18.07 -10.96
N CYS A 55 3.11 -17.00 -11.11
CA CYS A 55 1.81 -16.90 -10.46
C CYS A 55 0.84 -17.98 -10.92
N GLY A 56 0.89 -18.33 -12.20
CA GLY A 56 0.09 -19.41 -12.79
C GLY A 56 0.30 -20.75 -12.10
N SER A 57 1.54 -21.03 -11.68
CA SER A 57 1.90 -22.24 -10.93
C SER A 57 1.69 -22.14 -9.41
N CYS A 58 1.32 -20.97 -8.88
CA CYS A 58 1.24 -20.74 -7.44
C CYS A 58 -0.02 -21.41 -6.83
N PRO A 59 0.12 -22.26 -5.80
CA PRO A 59 -1.02 -22.93 -5.16
C PRO A 59 -1.99 -21.96 -4.46
N LEU A 60 -1.55 -20.73 -4.18
CA LEU A 60 -2.36 -19.70 -3.54
C LEU A 60 -3.13 -18.81 -4.53
N ARG A 61 -2.99 -19.04 -5.85
CA ARG A 61 -3.54 -18.18 -6.90
C ARG A 61 -5.03 -17.91 -6.71
N SER A 62 -5.87 -18.93 -6.52
CA SER A 62 -7.32 -18.75 -6.38
C SER A 62 -7.70 -17.91 -5.15
N LYS A 63 -6.92 -17.98 -4.07
CA LYS A 63 -7.11 -17.12 -2.89
C LYS A 63 -6.72 -15.68 -3.19
N CYS A 64 -5.63 -15.46 -3.95
CA CYS A 64 -5.23 -14.14 -4.40
C CYS A 64 -6.27 -13.51 -5.34
N GLU A 65 -6.89 -14.30 -6.23
CA GLU A 65 -7.99 -13.84 -7.11
C GLU A 65 -9.21 -13.38 -6.32
N GLN A 66 -9.64 -14.15 -5.31
CA GLN A 66 -10.75 -13.78 -4.43
C GLN A 66 -10.44 -12.49 -3.64
N LEU A 67 -9.21 -12.36 -3.16
CA LEU A 67 -8.79 -11.16 -2.44
C LEU A 67 -8.77 -9.94 -3.36
N ALA A 68 -8.27 -10.09 -4.59
CA ALA A 68 -8.30 -9.02 -5.60
C ALA A 68 -9.75 -8.57 -5.89
N SER A 69 -10.67 -9.52 -6.11
CA SER A 69 -12.09 -9.20 -6.34
C SER A 69 -12.72 -8.46 -5.16
N THR A 70 -12.37 -8.85 -3.93
CA THR A 70 -12.83 -8.16 -2.71
C THR A 70 -12.32 -6.74 -2.64
N LEU A 71 -11.04 -6.54 -2.96
CA LEU A 71 -10.39 -5.23 -3.00
C LEU A 71 -11.01 -4.33 -4.08
N ILE A 72 -11.19 -4.84 -5.30
CA ILE A 72 -11.82 -4.12 -6.42
C ILE A 72 -13.24 -3.67 -6.04
N THR A 73 -14.03 -4.55 -5.42
CA THR A 73 -15.40 -4.23 -4.99
C THR A 73 -15.44 -3.10 -3.96
N ARG A 74 -14.39 -2.96 -3.14
CA ARG A 74 -14.26 -1.88 -2.14
C ARG A 74 -13.68 -0.58 -2.71
N GLY A 75 -13.19 -0.59 -3.95
CA GLY A 75 -12.49 0.53 -4.57
C GLY A 75 -10.98 0.54 -4.33
N ASP A 76 -10.44 -0.48 -3.66
CA ASP A 76 -9.02 -0.63 -3.30
C ASP A 76 -8.28 -1.59 -4.24
N ALA A 77 -8.58 -1.54 -5.53
CA ALA A 77 -7.95 -2.41 -6.53
C ALA A 77 -6.41 -2.36 -6.43
N PRO A 78 -5.69 -3.48 -6.63
CA PRO A 78 -4.22 -3.48 -6.73
C PRO A 78 -3.76 -2.48 -7.78
N LYS A 79 -2.70 -1.72 -7.51
CA LYS A 79 -2.17 -0.68 -8.40
C LYS A 79 -0.70 -0.92 -8.68
N ALA A 80 -0.30 -0.65 -9.93
CA ALA A 80 1.09 -0.69 -10.40
C ALA A 80 1.80 -2.03 -10.10
N MET A 81 1.08 -3.15 -10.14
CA MET A 81 1.65 -4.45 -9.82
C MET A 81 0.92 -5.61 -10.49
N ILE A 82 1.59 -6.77 -10.50
CA ILE A 82 1.03 -8.05 -10.91
C ILE A 82 0.47 -8.73 -9.68
N TRP A 83 -0.83 -8.99 -9.69
CA TRP A 83 -1.54 -9.67 -8.61
C TRP A 83 -2.35 -10.84 -9.17
N ALA A 84 -2.17 -12.03 -8.59
CA ALA A 84 -2.84 -13.26 -9.04
C ALA A 84 -2.66 -13.57 -10.54
N GLY A 85 -1.50 -13.19 -11.11
CA GLY A 85 -1.18 -13.38 -12.53
C GLY A 85 -1.81 -12.33 -13.45
N VAL A 86 -2.44 -11.30 -12.89
CA VAL A 86 -3.05 -10.18 -13.64
C VAL A 86 -2.25 -8.91 -13.36
N ALA A 87 -1.84 -8.21 -14.41
CA ALA A 87 -1.15 -6.94 -14.29
C ALA A 87 -2.15 -5.78 -14.15
N TYR A 88 -1.95 -4.93 -13.15
CA TYR A 88 -2.77 -3.75 -12.89
C TYR A 88 -1.96 -2.47 -13.05
N ASP A 89 -2.48 -1.52 -13.82
CA ASP A 89 -1.87 -0.19 -13.97
C ASP A 89 -1.94 0.64 -12.68
N ASN A 90 -1.39 1.85 -12.70
CA ASN A 90 -1.42 2.75 -11.54
C ASN A 90 -2.85 3.21 -11.14
N SER A 91 -3.81 3.10 -12.06
CA SER A 91 -5.23 3.37 -11.78
C SER A 91 -5.93 2.17 -11.14
N GLY A 92 -5.34 0.98 -11.20
CA GLY A 92 -5.95 -0.30 -10.79
C GLY A 92 -6.79 -0.94 -11.90
N ARG A 93 -6.56 -0.57 -13.16
CA ARG A 93 -7.16 -1.20 -14.34
C ARG A 93 -6.29 -2.35 -14.81
N VAL A 94 -6.93 -3.40 -15.32
CA VAL A 94 -6.23 -4.54 -15.90
C VAL A 94 -5.53 -4.10 -17.20
N ILE A 95 -4.27 -4.50 -17.33
CA ILE A 95 -3.47 -4.32 -18.54
C ILE A 95 -3.68 -5.54 -19.43
N GLU A 96 -4.42 -5.38 -20.53
CA GLU A 96 -4.71 -6.48 -21.46
C GLU A 96 -3.48 -6.94 -22.26
N ASN A 97 -2.56 -6.02 -22.55
CA ASN A 97 -1.35 -6.30 -23.32
C ASN A 97 -0.12 -5.82 -22.55
N LEU A 98 0.44 -6.74 -21.76
CA LEU A 98 1.59 -6.47 -20.89
C LEU A 98 2.86 -6.15 -21.70
N ASP A 99 3.06 -6.78 -22.85
CA ASP A 99 4.24 -6.54 -23.71
C ASP A 99 4.26 -5.15 -24.33
N ARG A 100 3.09 -4.55 -24.57
CA ARG A 100 2.94 -3.18 -25.08
C ARG A 100 2.86 -2.13 -23.98
N TYR A 101 2.71 -2.55 -22.73
CA TYR A 101 2.62 -1.64 -21.60
C TYR A 101 3.96 -0.92 -21.43
N ARG A 102 3.97 0.37 -21.81
CA ARG A 102 5.09 1.26 -21.52
C ARG A 102 4.77 2.00 -20.23
N VAL A 103 5.50 1.66 -19.18
CA VAL A 103 5.59 2.52 -18.01
C VAL A 103 6.31 3.76 -18.51
N THR A 104 5.59 4.87 -18.69
CA THR A 104 6.27 6.17 -18.65
C THR A 104 6.99 6.18 -17.30
N PRO A 105 8.32 6.22 -17.24
CA PRO A 105 9.02 6.22 -15.97
C PRO A 105 8.40 7.33 -15.14
N LEU A 106 7.77 6.96 -14.02
CA LEU A 106 7.41 7.95 -13.04
C LEU A 106 8.74 8.60 -12.68
N ASP A 107 8.88 9.88 -13.04
CA ASP A 107 10.11 10.62 -12.81
C ASP A 107 10.26 10.77 -11.29
N HIS A 108 10.78 9.75 -10.62
CA HIS A 108 11.11 9.76 -9.20
C HIS A 108 12.24 10.76 -8.91
N ARG A 109 12.86 11.31 -9.97
CA ARG A 109 13.81 12.42 -9.92
C ARG A 109 13.16 13.78 -10.05
N ARG A 110 11.83 13.91 -10.24
CA ARG A 110 11.19 15.23 -10.10
C ARG A 110 11.38 15.68 -8.65
N PRO A 111 12.21 16.70 -8.37
CA PRO A 111 12.32 17.22 -7.03
C PRO A 111 10.93 17.70 -6.60
N MET A 112 10.51 17.36 -5.38
CA MET A 112 9.28 17.89 -4.79
C MET A 112 9.22 19.40 -5.00
N ARG A 113 8.33 19.85 -5.88
CA ARG A 113 8.04 21.27 -6.01
C ARG A 113 7.03 21.58 -4.92
N ILE A 114 7.48 22.24 -3.85
CA ILE A 114 6.59 22.86 -2.89
C ILE A 114 5.79 23.91 -3.67
N ILE A 115 4.56 23.59 -4.06
CA ILE A 115 3.64 24.57 -4.63
C ILE A 115 3.26 25.49 -3.46
N ARG A 116 3.88 26.67 -3.40
CA ARG A 116 3.40 27.74 -2.53
C ARG A 116 2.08 28.25 -3.11
N THR A 117 0.97 27.61 -2.76
CA THR A 117 -0.37 28.20 -2.87
C THR A 117 -0.53 29.27 -1.77
N GLY A 118 0.36 30.26 -1.78
CA GLY A 118 0.14 31.50 -1.07
C GLY A 118 -0.46 32.46 -2.07
N THR A 119 -1.75 32.74 -1.93
CA THR A 119 -2.34 33.94 -2.50
C THR A 119 -1.46 35.10 -2.04
N SER A 120 -0.72 35.72 -2.95
CA SER A 120 0.22 36.79 -2.62
C SER A 120 -0.62 38.01 -2.20
N ALA A 121 -0.97 38.08 -0.91
CA ALA A 121 -1.45 39.31 -0.32
C ALA A 121 -0.30 40.32 -0.41
N GLN A 122 -0.58 41.43 -1.07
CA GLN A 122 0.31 42.58 -1.22
C GLN A 122 0.89 43.00 0.14
N PRO A 123 2.15 43.47 0.21
CA PRO A 123 2.69 44.10 1.40
C PRO A 123 1.96 45.44 1.61
N ALA A 124 1.06 45.46 2.59
CA ALA A 124 0.61 46.68 3.23
C ALA A 124 1.03 46.62 4.70
N GLU A 125 1.42 47.79 5.20
CA GLU A 125 1.69 48.11 6.60
C GLU A 125 3.02 47.64 7.21
N SER A 126 3.93 48.60 7.31
CA SER A 126 5.13 48.61 8.15
C SER A 126 4.78 48.40 9.64
N VAL A 127 5.36 47.36 10.25
CA VAL A 127 5.28 47.06 11.69
C VAL A 127 6.70 46.85 12.23
N PRO A 128 7.03 47.34 13.45
CA PRO A 128 8.37 47.79 13.79
C PRO A 128 9.37 46.65 14.08
N GLU A 129 10.63 47.03 13.94
CA GLU A 129 11.84 46.22 13.96
C GLU A 129 11.91 45.25 15.15
N ALA A 130 11.72 43.96 14.86
CA ALA A 130 12.04 42.89 15.80
C ALA A 130 13.57 42.74 15.91
N PRO A 131 14.13 42.50 17.11
CA PRO A 131 15.56 42.46 17.33
C PRO A 131 16.21 41.31 16.54
N ARG A 132 17.07 41.68 15.60
CA ARG A 132 17.79 40.75 14.71
C ARG A 132 18.84 39.97 15.51
N ARG A 133 18.51 38.74 15.89
CA ARG A 133 19.46 37.79 16.48
C ARG A 133 20.31 37.16 15.38
N HIS A 134 21.52 37.67 15.18
CA HIS A 134 22.52 37.01 14.33
C HIS A 134 23.04 35.75 15.03
N LEU A 135 22.63 34.56 14.55
CA LEU A 135 23.27 33.31 14.93
C LEU A 135 24.54 33.13 14.08
N VAL A 136 25.70 33.34 14.69
CA VAL A 136 26.99 33.01 14.09
C VAL A 136 27.27 31.53 14.35
N LEU A 137 27.14 30.69 13.31
CA LEU A 137 27.52 29.28 13.38
C LEU A 137 29.04 29.19 13.54
N GLY A 138 29.50 28.66 14.69
CA GLY A 138 30.92 28.48 14.98
C GLY A 138 31.32 28.63 16.45
N ARG A 139 30.42 29.00 17.36
CA ARG A 139 30.70 28.97 18.80
C ARG A 139 30.09 27.74 19.48
N PRO A 140 30.87 26.97 20.27
CA PRO A 140 30.33 25.87 21.06
C PRO A 140 29.31 26.42 22.05
N LEU A 141 28.13 25.82 22.11
CA LEU A 141 27.11 26.14 23.10
C LEU A 141 27.65 25.77 24.48
N ARG A 142 27.68 26.74 25.41
CA ARG A 142 28.05 26.46 26.80
C ARG A 142 26.97 25.59 27.45
N PRO A 143 27.35 24.54 28.19
CA PRO A 143 26.39 23.75 28.95
C PRO A 143 25.74 24.64 30.00
N THR A 144 24.40 24.72 29.98
CA THR A 144 23.63 25.32 31.07
C THR A 144 23.72 24.38 32.25
N GLY A 145 24.55 24.73 33.24
CA GLY A 145 24.62 24.02 34.52
C GLY A 145 23.29 24.17 35.24
N THR A 146 22.56 23.07 35.36
CA THR A 146 21.42 22.94 36.27
C THR A 146 21.95 22.56 37.65
N GLY A 147 21.67 23.39 38.65
CA GLY A 147 21.96 23.15 40.07
C GLY A 147 22.27 24.49 40.75
N GLY A 148 21.55 24.98 41.76
CA GLY A 148 20.71 24.30 42.74
C GLY A 148 21.22 24.74 44.12
N ALA A 149 20.58 25.75 44.70
CA ALA A 149 20.41 26.06 46.14
C ALA A 149 19.78 27.45 46.28
#